data_AF-A0A1F9G0P3-F1
#
_entry.id   AF-A0A1F9G0P3-F1
#
_cell.length_a   1.000
_cell.length_b   1.000
_cell.length_c   1.000
_cell.angle_alpha   90.00
_cell.angle_beta   90.00
_cell.angle_gamma   90.00
#
_symmetry.space_group_name_H-M   'P 1'
#
loop_
_entity.id
_entity.type
_entity.pdbx_description
1 polymer ?
#
loop_
_entity_poly.entity_id
_entity_poly.type
_entity_poly.pdbx_seq_one_letter_code
_entity_poly.pdbx_strand_id
1 'polypeptide(L)'
;MLSSKLVEVEAARALDRGRLTGHLDDQQTARKHRELAELLGRVHLAPIDDHVVERARQSFPVSVRALDALHVATAELLARHAGPLQFWTHDTRQAVAAESRGLEVHGAS
;
A
#
# COMPACT_ATOMS: atom_id res chain seq x y z
N MET A 1 -7.76 10.72 1.03
CA MET A 1 -7.27 9.33 1.06
C MET A 1 -5.82 9.35 1.52
N LEU A 2 -5.42 8.38 2.35
CA LEU A 2 -4.05 8.23 2.84
C LEU A 2 -3.54 6.84 2.43
N SER A 3 -2.26 6.75 2.11
CA SER A 3 -1.57 5.49 1.85
C SER A 3 -0.16 5.54 2.41
N SER A 4 0.46 4.39 2.63
CA SER A 4 1.91 4.33 2.75
C SER A 4 2.56 4.86 1.47
N LYS A 5 3.68 5.57 1.62
CA LYS A 5 4.54 6.01 0.52
C LYS A 5 5.05 4.85 -0.34
N LEU A 6 5.01 3.62 0.18
CA LEU A 6 5.33 2.40 -0.57
C LEU A 6 4.51 2.21 -1.84
N VAL A 7 3.29 2.78 -1.89
CA VAL A 7 2.43 2.73 -3.08
C VAL A 7 3.08 3.35 -4.32
N GLU A 8 4.00 4.32 -4.15
CA GLU A 8 4.75 4.91 -5.26
C GLU A 8 5.63 3.85 -5.95
N VAL A 9 6.29 3.01 -5.15
CA VAL A 9 7.14 1.92 -5.65
C VAL A 9 6.28 0.86 -6.34
N GLU A 10 5.20 0.44 -5.69
CA GLU A 10 4.30 -0.59 -6.23
C GLU A 10 3.68 -0.17 -7.56
N ALA A 11 3.19 1.07 -7.64
CA ALA A 11 2.60 1.62 -8.84
C ALA A 11 3.64 1.76 -9.96
N ALA A 12 4.84 2.27 -9.66
CA ALA A 12 5.92 2.37 -10.65
C ALA A 12 6.34 0.98 -11.18
N ARG A 13 6.42 -0.04 -10.34
CA ARG A 13 6.71 -1.42 -10.76
C ARG A 13 5.56 -2.05 -11.55
N ALA A 14 4.31 -1.73 -11.23
CA ALA A 14 3.16 -2.20 -11.99
C ALA A 14 3.16 -1.64 -13.42
N LEU A 15 3.45 -0.35 -13.59
CA LEU A 15 3.58 0.28 -14.91
C LEU A 15 4.75 -0.31 -15.71
N ASP A 16 5.92 -0.42 -15.09
CA ASP A 16 7.09 -0.98 -15.77
C ASP A 16 6.87 -2.44 -16.19
N ARG A 17 6.24 -3.25 -15.32
CA ARG A 17 5.83 -4.62 -15.68
C ARG A 17 4.84 -4.62 -16.85
N GLY A 18 3.85 -3.74 -16.85
CA GLY A 18 2.89 -3.62 -17.94
C GLY A 18 3.56 -3.34 -19.29
N ARG A 19 4.54 -2.44 -19.30
CA ARG A 19 5.37 -2.13 -20.48
C ARG A 19 6.22 -3.33 -20.91
N LEU A 20 6.99 -3.93 -19.99
CA LEU A 20 7.90 -5.04 -20.28
C LEU A 20 7.19 -6.30 -20.77
N THR A 21 5.95 -6.52 -20.35
CA THR A 21 5.13 -7.66 -20.75
C THR A 21 4.27 -7.39 -21.99
N GLY A 22 4.38 -6.20 -22.61
CA GLY A 22 3.62 -5.81 -23.79
C GLY A 22 2.14 -5.51 -23.54
N HIS A 23 1.71 -5.42 -22.27
CA HIS A 23 0.33 -5.02 -21.92
C HIS A 23 0.10 -3.52 -22.08
N LEU A 24 1.18 -2.72 -22.11
CA LEU A 24 1.14 -1.29 -22.36
C LEU A 24 2.09 -0.93 -23.51
N ASP A 25 1.55 -0.28 -24.54
CA ASP A 25 2.38 0.39 -25.55
C ASP A 25 2.97 1.72 -25.01
N ASP A 26 3.82 2.39 -25.80
CA ASP A 26 4.48 3.63 -25.39
C ASP A 26 3.51 4.76 -25.09
N GLN A 27 2.43 4.90 -25.87
CA GLN A 27 1.43 5.94 -25.66
C GLN A 27 0.59 5.67 -24.40
N GLN A 28 0.20 4.42 -24.19
CA GLN A 28 -0.51 3.96 -23.00
C GLN A 28 0.36 4.12 -21.75
N THR A 29 1.65 3.79 -21.83
CA THR A 29 2.62 3.97 -20.75
C THR A 29 2.73 5.44 -20.37
N ALA A 30 2.98 6.33 -21.33
CA ALA A 30 3.07 7.77 -21.07
C ALA A 30 1.78 8.34 -20.46
N ARG A 31 0.61 7.91 -20.95
CA ARG A 31 -0.69 8.29 -20.39
C ARG A 31 -0.84 7.81 -18.95
N LYS A 32 -0.54 6.54 -18.67
CA LYS A 32 -0.67 5.94 -17.34
C LYS A 32 0.28 6.56 -16.32
N HIS A 33 1.48 6.95 -16.72
CA HIS A 33 2.39 7.71 -15.85
C HIS A 33 1.81 9.06 -15.42
N ARG A 34 1.17 9.80 -16.35
CA ARG A 34 0.50 11.08 -16.01
C ARG A 34 -0.69 10.86 -15.09
N GLU A 35 -1.56 9.90 -15.41
CA GLU A 35 -2.72 9.53 -14.56
C GLU A 35 -2.26 9.13 -13.15
N LEU A 36 -1.19 8.35 -13.05
CA LEU A 36 -0.63 7.95 -11.76
C LEU A 36 -0.07 9.14 -10.97
N ALA A 37 0.68 10.04 -11.62
CA ALA A 37 1.21 11.24 -10.97
C ALA A 37 0.09 12.15 -10.45
N GLU A 38 -0.97 12.34 -11.24
CA GLU A 38 -2.16 13.11 -10.84
C GLU A 38 -2.89 12.46 -9.66
N LEU A 39 -3.02 11.14 -9.65
CA LEU A 39 -3.63 10.40 -8.56
C LEU A 39 -2.81 10.53 -7.28
N LEU A 40 -1.51 10.25 -7.34
CA LEU A 40 -0.60 10.32 -6.18
C LEU A 40 -0.54 11.74 -5.60
N GLY A 41 -0.64 12.77 -6.44
CA GLY A 41 -0.73 14.18 -5.99
C GLY A 41 -1.96 14.51 -5.14
N ARG A 42 -2.98 13.62 -5.10
CA ARG A 42 -4.20 13.76 -4.29
C ARG A 42 -4.22 12.85 -3.06
N VAL A 43 -3.21 12.00 -2.88
CA VAL A 43 -3.09 11.05 -1.77
C VAL A 43 -2.10 11.59 -0.76
N HIS A 44 -2.48 11.57 0.52
CA HIS A 44 -1.50 11.81 1.58
C HIS A 44 -0.61 10.57 1.74
N LEU A 45 0.69 10.72 1.47
CA LEU A 45 1.64 9.61 1.53
C LEU A 45 2.40 9.62 2.86
N ALA A 46 2.08 8.66 3.71
CA ALA A 46 2.76 8.47 4.98
C ALA A 46 4.17 7.89 4.75
N PRO A 47 5.21 8.45 5.38
CA PRO A 47 6.58 7.99 5.19
C PRO A 47 6.77 6.54 5.68
N ILE A 48 7.74 5.85 5.09
CA ILE A 48 8.30 4.61 5.63
C ILE A 48 9.59 4.99 6.36
N ASP A 49 9.50 5.16 7.67
CA ASP A 49 10.64 5.45 8.54
C ASP A 49 11.04 4.23 9.37
N ASP A 50 12.03 4.40 10.24
CA ASP A 50 12.54 3.33 11.11
C ASP A 50 11.47 2.76 12.04
N HIS A 51 10.49 3.56 12.46
CA HIS A 51 9.38 3.09 13.30
C HIS A 51 8.47 2.15 12.51
N VAL A 52 8.15 2.48 11.26
CA VAL A 52 7.38 1.61 10.37
C VAL A 52 8.14 0.31 10.10
N VAL A 53 9.43 0.40 9.79
CA VAL A 53 10.26 -0.78 9.53
C VAL A 53 10.32 -1.68 10.77
N GLU A 54 10.59 -1.13 11.94
CA GLU A 54 10.64 -1.90 13.19
C GLU A 54 9.28 -2.53 13.51
N ARG A 55 8.18 -1.78 13.33
CA ARG A 55 6.84 -2.32 13.52
C ARG A 55 6.53 -3.46 12.55
N ALA A 56 6.93 -3.35 11.28
CA ALA A 56 6.71 -4.36 10.25
C ALA A 56 7.51 -5.65 10.50
N ARG A 57 8.65 -5.57 11.19
CA ARG A 57 9.48 -6.75 11.56
C ARG A 57 8.86 -7.60 12.65
N GLN A 58 7.95 -7.05 13.45
CA GLN A 58 7.32 -7.79 14.53
C GLN A 58 6.41 -8.91 14.00
N SER A 59 6.38 -10.05 14.67
CA SER A 59 5.58 -11.22 14.27
C SER A 59 4.13 -10.86 13.95
N PHE A 60 3.64 -11.41 12.83
CA PHE A 60 2.21 -11.46 12.49
C PHE A 60 1.68 -12.86 12.87
N PRO A 61 0.43 -12.98 13.32
CA PRO A 61 -0.20 -14.28 13.58
C PRO A 61 -0.57 -15.02 12.28
N VAL A 62 -0.40 -14.37 11.12
CA VAL A 62 -0.71 -14.88 9.78
C VAL A 62 0.50 -14.70 8.85
N SER A 63 0.53 -15.47 7.76
CA SER A 63 1.54 -15.25 6.71
C SER A 63 1.34 -13.89 6.04
N VAL A 64 2.41 -13.11 5.94
CA VAL A 64 2.38 -11.77 5.36
C VAL A 64 3.61 -11.55 4.47
N ARG A 65 3.45 -10.87 3.33
CA ARG A 65 4.58 -10.47 2.50
C ARG A 65 5.23 -9.21 3.07
N ALA A 66 6.49 -8.96 2.73
CA ALA A 66 7.21 -7.79 3.23
C ALA A 66 6.51 -6.46 2.95
N LEU A 67 5.98 -6.26 1.73
CA LEU A 67 5.30 -5.01 1.37
C LEU A 67 3.94 -4.87 2.09
N ASP A 68 3.21 -5.96 2.23
CA ASP A 68 1.95 -6.00 2.98
C ASP A 68 2.18 -5.64 4.45
N ALA A 69 3.24 -6.19 5.06
CA ALA A 69 3.62 -5.90 6.44
C ALA A 69 3.96 -4.42 6.65
N LEU A 70 4.63 -3.78 5.67
CA LEU A 70 4.93 -2.34 5.71
C LEU A 70 3.66 -1.49 5.62
N HIS A 71 2.73 -1.81 4.71
CA HIS A 71 1.44 -1.11 4.62
C HIS A 71 0.64 -1.20 5.91
N VAL A 72 0.52 -2.41 6.48
CA VAL A 72 -0.21 -2.64 7.72
C VAL A 72 0.47 -1.92 8.89
N ALA A 73 1.80 -2.00 9.01
CA ALA A 73 2.56 -1.30 10.05
C ALA A 73 2.40 0.23 9.96
N THR A 74 2.40 0.80 8.74
CA THR A 74 2.13 2.23 8.54
C THR A 74 0.73 2.59 9.07
N ALA A 75 -0.30 1.83 8.70
CA ALA A 75 -1.67 2.09 9.14
C ALA A 75 -1.84 1.96 10.66
N GLU A 76 -1.23 0.95 11.28
CA GLU A 76 -1.24 0.78 12.74
C GLU A 76 -0.62 1.96 13.49
N LEU A 77 0.56 2.41 13.03
CA LEU A 77 1.25 3.52 13.68
C LEU A 77 0.44 4.81 13.52
N LEU A 78 -0.14 5.06 12.36
CA LEU A 78 -1.02 6.21 12.17
C LEU A 78 -2.26 6.14 13.04
N ALA A 79 -2.90 4.97 13.15
CA ALA A 79 -4.10 4.80 13.95
C ALA A 79 -3.86 5.08 15.45
N ARG A 80 -2.65 4.78 15.96
CA ARG A 80 -2.25 5.11 17.34
C ARG A 80 -2.16 6.61 17.60
N HIS A 81 -1.80 7.40 16.60
CA HIS A 81 -1.60 8.85 16.75
C HIS A 81 -2.83 9.67 16.34
N ALA A 82 -3.55 9.22 15.30
CA ALA A 82 -4.66 9.95 14.69
C ALA A 82 -6.05 9.42 15.08
N GLY A 83 -6.12 8.28 15.79
CA GLY A 83 -7.36 7.57 16.11
C GLY A 83 -7.70 6.47 15.11
N PRO A 84 -8.85 5.77 15.28
CA PRO A 84 -9.22 4.63 14.44
C PRO A 84 -9.20 4.95 12.94
N LEU A 85 -8.63 4.04 12.14
CA LEU A 85 -8.57 4.14 10.69
C LEU A 85 -9.23 2.93 10.03
N GLN A 86 -9.89 3.18 8.91
CA GLN A 86 -10.37 2.14 8.01
C GLN A 86 -9.28 1.78 7.00
N PHE A 87 -8.92 0.50 6.95
CA PHE A 87 -7.93 -0.03 6.04
C PHE A 87 -8.62 -0.62 4.79
N TRP A 88 -8.41 0.02 3.64
CA TRP A 88 -9.03 -0.38 2.38
C TRP A 88 -8.04 -1.16 1.53
N THR A 89 -8.40 -2.39 1.15
CA THR A 89 -7.60 -3.20 0.23
C THR A 89 -8.49 -4.18 -0.53
N HIS A 90 -8.08 -4.53 -1.75
CA HIS A 90 -8.68 -5.62 -2.51
C HIS A 90 -7.85 -6.92 -2.41
N ASP A 91 -6.68 -6.91 -1.76
CA ASP A 91 -5.89 -8.13 -1.53
C ASP A 91 -6.36 -8.79 -0.22
N THR A 92 -7.02 -9.95 -0.33
CA THR A 92 -7.52 -10.71 0.83
C THR A 92 -6.43 -11.07 1.83
N ARG A 93 -5.18 -11.29 1.41
CA ARG A 93 -4.08 -11.62 2.34
C ARG A 93 -3.62 -10.38 3.11
N GLN A 94 -3.57 -9.23 2.44
CA GLN A 94 -3.29 -7.96 3.12
C GLN A 94 -4.42 -7.59 4.08
N ALA A 95 -5.69 -7.85 3.70
CA ALA A 95 -6.85 -7.67 4.57
C ALA A 95 -6.74 -8.51 5.85
N VAL A 96 -6.50 -9.82 5.70
CA VAL A 96 -6.31 -10.72 6.86
C VAL A 96 -5.13 -10.27 7.74
N ALA A 97 -4.03 -9.80 7.15
CA ALA A 97 -2.92 -9.25 7.92
C ALA A 97 -3.32 -7.99 8.71
N ALA A 98 -4.07 -7.07 8.12
CA ALA A 98 -4.57 -5.86 8.77
C ALA A 98 -5.58 -6.17 9.89
N GLU A 99 -6.55 -7.05 9.65
CA GLU A 99 -7.53 -7.52 10.65
C GLU A 99 -6.82 -8.17 11.84
N SER A 100 -5.80 -8.99 11.58
CA SER A 100 -5.01 -9.64 12.63
C SER A 100 -4.25 -8.66 13.53
N ARG A 101 -4.14 -7.40 13.11
CA ARG A 101 -3.56 -6.28 13.86
C ARG A 101 -4.61 -5.34 14.45
N GLY A 102 -5.89 -5.68 14.35
CA GLY A 102 -7.00 -4.92 14.93
C GLY A 102 -7.44 -3.71 14.11
N LEU A 103 -7.06 -3.63 12.83
CA LEU A 103 -7.57 -2.60 11.91
C LEU A 103 -8.96 -3.00 11.39
N GLU A 104 -9.84 -2.01 11.20
CA GLU A 104 -11.12 -2.21 10.54
C GLU A 104 -10.90 -2.27 9.02
N VAL A 105 -11.23 -3.39 8.38
CA VAL A 105 -10.91 -3.63 6.97
C VAL A 105 -12.14 -3.57 6.06
N HIS A 106 -11.96 -3.00 4.88
CA HIS A 106 -12.99 -2.90 3.83
C HIS A 106 -12.42 -3.24 2.45
N GLY A 107 -13.29 -3.68 1.53
CA GLY A 107 -12.96 -3.83 0.10
C GLY A 107 -12.43 -5.21 -0.33
N ALA A 108 -12.07 -6.08 0.61
CA ALA A 108 -11.82 -7.50 0.34
C ALA A 108 -13.16 -8.24 0.35
N SER A 109 -13.42 -9.04 -0.69
CA SER A 109 -14.58 -9.95 -0.79
C SER A 109 -14.13 -11.40 -0.61
#